data_AF-A0A256I1F3-F1
#
_entry.id   AF-A0A256I1F3-F1
#
_cell.length_a   1.000
_cell.length_b   1.000
_cell.length_c   1.000
_cell.angle_alpha   90.00
_cell.angle_beta   90.00
_cell.angle_gamma   90.00
#
_symmetry.space_group_name_H-M   'P 1'
#
loop_
_entity.id
_entity.type
_entity.pdbx_description
1 polymer ?
#
loop_
_entity_poly.entity_id
_entity_poly.type
_entity_poly.pdbx_seq_one_letter_code
_entity_poly.pdbx_strand_id
1 'polypeptide(L)'
;MTPDAEFGYELLVCRYAELAWHPSGGPRPAIVARQLGTKERRWDTVVIEVDPAAFAARRAFGERAIDSDLLHVVRHAPAEWSWYRDALPHPGYPWRYVRRAVHRAAGRDLIEKRRRNNRIQLRRKRPYPDWVDRIVAVENKPDLDRSAADRLADQLAHDVDTALADEAWLATETTGERVEPALLREMPVEAGILATDFSDGVRADAASVAWHPSDLAPAGDERRDPETETLRVEIAERAYGKGWRSYHETMRPDCRHFELRREGRSLVPHCAAKEKVPTARECSGSCPEFSPEPPQWRTRGWPIEGGPGKGFKRVLGRRRERERDRVESVE
;
A
#
# COMPACT_ATOMS: atom_id res chain seq x y z
N MET A 1 -23.75 8.38 -8.49
CA MET A 1 -23.74 9.03 -7.17
C MET A 1 -22.37 8.76 -6.62
N THR A 2 -21.48 9.75 -6.70
CA THR A 2 -20.11 9.62 -6.22
C THR A 2 -20.19 9.20 -4.75
N PRO A 3 -19.42 8.19 -4.31
CA PRO A 3 -19.18 7.90 -2.89
C PRO A 3 -18.91 9.17 -2.07
N ASP A 4 -18.79 9.09 -0.74
CA ASP A 4 -18.04 10.13 -0.03
C ASP A 4 -16.73 10.39 -0.80
N ALA A 5 -16.61 11.61 -1.36
CA ALA A 5 -15.87 11.82 -2.60
C ALA A 5 -14.44 11.32 -2.42
N GLU A 6 -13.76 11.73 -1.35
CA GLU A 6 -12.38 11.36 -1.11
C GLU A 6 -12.17 9.86 -0.87
N PHE A 7 -12.94 9.22 0.04
CA PHE A 7 -12.70 7.81 0.39
C PHE A 7 -13.08 6.86 -0.75
N GLY A 8 -14.21 7.08 -1.41
CA GLY A 8 -14.57 6.23 -2.53
C GLY A 8 -13.67 6.46 -3.72
N TYR A 9 -13.35 7.71 -4.05
CA TYR A 9 -12.41 8.07 -5.11
C TYR A 9 -11.04 7.42 -4.88
N GLU A 10 -10.53 7.44 -3.65
CA GLU A 10 -9.31 6.71 -3.29
C GLU A 10 -9.42 5.21 -3.64
N LEU A 11 -10.53 4.54 -3.32
CA LEU A 11 -10.74 3.14 -3.71
C LEU A 11 -10.80 2.95 -5.23
N LEU A 12 -11.15 3.99 -6.00
CA LEU A 12 -11.20 3.94 -7.45
C LEU A 12 -9.81 4.15 -8.06
N VAL A 13 -9.07 5.17 -7.64
CA VAL A 13 -7.67 5.44 -8.06
C VAL A 13 -6.78 4.25 -7.76
N CYS A 14 -6.88 3.72 -6.54
CA CYS A 14 -6.07 2.62 -6.08
C CYS A 14 -6.40 1.36 -6.91
N ARG A 15 -7.66 1.17 -7.34
CA ARG A 15 -8.05 0.07 -8.27
C ARG A 15 -7.53 0.33 -9.69
N TYR A 16 -7.63 1.55 -10.20
CA TYR A 16 -7.02 1.90 -11.48
C TYR A 16 -5.52 1.51 -11.49
N ALA A 17 -4.78 1.86 -10.44
CA ALA A 17 -3.37 1.52 -10.32
C ALA A 17 -3.12 -0.01 -10.33
N GLU A 18 -3.95 -0.81 -9.65
CA GLU A 18 -3.86 -2.28 -9.71
C GLU A 18 -4.09 -2.85 -11.13
N LEU A 19 -4.83 -2.14 -11.99
CA LEU A 19 -5.19 -2.62 -13.33
C LEU A 19 -4.18 -2.22 -14.40
N ALA A 20 -3.64 -1.01 -14.32
CA ALA A 20 -3.00 -0.37 -15.46
C ALA A 20 -1.85 0.58 -15.11
N TRP A 21 -1.37 0.61 -13.85
CA TRP A 21 -0.14 1.33 -13.54
C TRP A 21 0.97 0.79 -14.44
N HIS A 22 1.65 1.55 -15.31
CA HIS A 22 2.04 2.96 -15.22
C HIS A 22 1.39 3.88 -16.28
N PRO A 23 0.94 5.09 -15.89
CA PRO A 23 0.10 5.95 -16.73
C PRO A 23 0.78 6.49 -18.00
N SER A 24 2.11 6.55 -18.07
CA SER A 24 2.85 7.05 -19.26
C SER A 24 3.54 5.96 -20.09
N GLY A 25 3.60 4.73 -19.59
CA GLY A 25 4.54 3.71 -20.11
C GLY A 25 3.94 2.33 -20.30
N GLY A 26 2.63 2.19 -20.09
CA GLY A 26 1.94 0.90 -20.06
C GLY A 26 2.09 0.18 -18.72
N PRO A 27 1.42 -0.97 -18.55
CA PRO A 27 1.41 -1.71 -17.30
C PRO A 27 2.81 -2.13 -16.85
N ARG A 28 3.14 -1.89 -15.57
CA ARG A 28 4.36 -2.31 -14.89
C ARG A 28 4.01 -3.23 -13.72
N PRO A 29 4.86 -4.21 -13.39
CA PRO A 29 4.69 -5.03 -12.20
C PRO A 29 4.72 -4.14 -10.96
N ALA A 30 3.60 -4.07 -10.23
CA ALA A 30 3.51 -3.22 -9.06
C ALA A 30 2.53 -3.76 -8.01
N ILE A 31 2.80 -3.43 -6.74
CA ILE A 31 1.82 -3.58 -5.67
C ILE A 31 1.29 -2.22 -5.24
N VAL A 32 -0.02 -2.16 -5.00
CA VAL A 32 -0.69 -0.94 -4.57
C VAL A 32 -1.04 -1.03 -3.08
N ALA A 33 -0.70 0.02 -2.35
CA ALA A 33 -1.05 0.20 -0.96
C ALA A 33 -1.80 1.51 -0.77
N ARG A 34 -2.63 1.50 0.29
CA ARG A 34 -3.56 2.59 0.57
C ARG A 34 -3.26 3.19 1.92
N GLN A 35 -3.31 4.51 1.99
CA GLN A 35 -3.12 5.29 3.20
C GLN A 35 -1.83 4.90 3.97
N LEU A 36 -0.69 4.96 3.30
CA LEU A 36 0.59 4.47 3.78
C LEU A 36 1.65 5.58 3.81
N GLY A 37 2.59 5.52 4.75
CA GLY A 37 3.74 6.43 4.80
C GLY A 37 4.55 6.25 6.07
N THR A 38 5.31 7.25 6.49
CA THR A 38 6.10 7.27 7.72
C THR A 38 5.25 7.76 8.91
N LYS A 39 5.89 8.12 10.03
CA LYS A 39 5.20 8.82 11.13
C LYS A 39 4.93 10.28 10.79
N GLU A 40 5.73 10.86 9.91
CA GLU A 40 5.75 12.28 9.59
C GLU A 40 4.91 12.59 8.35
N ARG A 41 4.80 11.62 7.42
CA ARG A 41 4.06 11.79 6.16
C ARG A 41 3.27 10.54 5.82
N ARG A 42 2.03 10.70 5.33
CA ARG A 42 1.16 9.61 4.88
C ARG A 42 0.52 9.98 3.56
N TRP A 43 0.64 9.11 2.56
CA TRP A 43 0.06 9.26 1.23
C TRP A 43 -1.23 8.47 1.09
N ASP A 44 -2.15 8.97 0.28
CA ASP A 44 -3.42 8.31 0.02
C ASP A 44 -3.24 7.01 -0.75
N THR A 45 -2.44 7.01 -1.81
CA THR A 45 -2.09 5.83 -2.58
C THR A 45 -0.58 5.74 -2.76
N VAL A 46 -0.03 4.56 -2.55
CA VAL A 46 1.39 4.27 -2.77
C VAL A 46 1.48 3.10 -3.73
N VAL A 47 2.18 3.29 -4.83
CA VAL A 47 2.49 2.24 -5.80
C VAL A 47 3.96 1.86 -5.65
N ILE A 48 4.22 0.58 -5.45
CA ILE A 48 5.59 0.05 -5.40
C ILE A 48 5.79 -0.73 -6.69
N GLU A 49 6.56 -0.16 -7.62
CA GLU A 49 7.03 -0.90 -8.79
C GLU A 49 8.16 -1.84 -8.35
N VAL A 50 8.16 -3.04 -8.91
CA VAL A 50 9.02 -4.14 -8.45
C VAL A 50 9.62 -4.91 -9.60
N ASP A 51 10.84 -5.39 -9.41
CA ASP A 51 11.40 -6.45 -10.23
C ASP A 51 10.64 -7.76 -9.95
N PRO A 52 10.00 -8.40 -10.95
CA PRO A 52 9.20 -9.61 -10.73
C PRO A 52 9.97 -10.77 -10.12
N ALA A 53 11.23 -10.97 -10.51
CA ALA A 53 12.05 -12.09 -10.02
C ALA A 53 12.46 -11.89 -8.55
N ALA A 54 12.89 -10.69 -8.19
CA ALA A 54 13.20 -10.28 -6.84
C ALA A 54 11.94 -10.26 -5.95
N PHE A 55 10.78 -9.87 -6.50
CA PHE A 55 9.50 -9.94 -5.81
C PHE A 55 9.11 -11.39 -5.47
N ALA A 56 9.28 -12.32 -6.41
CA ALA A 56 9.08 -13.76 -6.15
C ALA A 56 10.03 -14.26 -5.05
N ALA A 57 11.30 -13.84 -5.07
CA ALA A 57 12.25 -14.13 -3.98
C ALA A 57 11.80 -13.54 -2.63
N ARG A 58 11.20 -12.34 -2.64
CA ARG A 58 10.64 -11.71 -1.43
C ARG A 58 9.44 -12.51 -0.92
N ARG A 59 8.55 -13.01 -1.79
CA ARG A 59 7.40 -13.84 -1.38
C ARG A 59 7.81 -15.10 -0.64
N ALA A 60 8.99 -15.66 -0.92
CA ALA A 60 9.53 -16.82 -0.22
C ALA A 60 9.83 -16.57 1.28
N PHE A 61 9.83 -15.31 1.75
CA PHE A 61 9.87 -14.95 3.18
C PHE A 61 8.48 -14.94 3.85
N GLY A 62 7.42 -15.23 3.09
CA GLY A 62 6.03 -15.27 3.53
C GLY A 62 5.26 -13.98 3.26
N GLU A 63 3.95 -14.02 3.53
CA GLU A 63 2.98 -12.96 3.19
C GLU A 63 3.02 -11.74 4.12
N ARG A 64 3.61 -11.88 5.30
CA ARG A 64 3.65 -10.81 6.31
C ARG A 64 4.81 -9.85 6.02
N ALA A 65 4.57 -8.56 6.27
CA ALA A 65 5.62 -7.54 6.31
C ALA A 65 6.77 -7.98 7.22
N ILE A 66 8.00 -7.65 6.84
CA ILE A 66 9.18 -7.73 7.69
C ILE A 66 9.39 -6.32 8.25
N ASP A 67 9.10 -6.13 9.55
CA ASP A 67 9.32 -4.84 10.21
C ASP A 67 10.80 -4.49 10.36
N SER A 68 11.09 -3.23 10.68
CA SER A 68 12.44 -2.67 10.80
C SER A 68 13.40 -3.52 11.65
N ASP A 69 12.95 -3.98 12.82
CA ASP A 69 13.74 -4.87 13.69
C ASP A 69 14.14 -6.17 12.97
N LEU A 70 13.23 -6.74 12.18
CA LEU A 70 13.47 -7.97 11.45
C LEU A 70 14.29 -7.73 10.18
N LEU A 71 14.11 -6.60 9.50
CA LEU A 71 14.94 -6.20 8.35
C LEU A 71 16.41 -6.08 8.76
N HIS A 72 16.68 -5.48 9.92
CA HIS A 72 18.03 -5.41 10.50
C HIS A 72 18.67 -6.80 10.69
N VAL A 73 17.88 -7.84 10.93
CA VAL A 73 18.41 -9.21 11.03
C VAL A 73 18.51 -9.86 9.65
N VAL A 74 17.45 -9.82 8.86
CA VAL A 74 17.30 -10.60 7.63
C VAL A 74 18.21 -10.09 6.51
N ARG A 75 18.43 -8.77 6.41
CA ARG A 75 19.35 -8.18 5.42
C ARG A 75 20.82 -8.47 5.72
N HIS A 76 21.16 -8.69 6.99
CA HIS A 76 22.55 -8.80 7.44
C HIS A 76 22.95 -10.19 7.94
N ALA A 77 22.01 -11.15 8.02
CA ALA A 77 22.32 -12.51 8.40
C ALA A 77 23.31 -13.15 7.40
N PRO A 78 24.48 -13.66 7.85
CA PRO A 78 25.47 -14.27 6.97
C PRO A 78 25.01 -15.64 6.42
N ALA A 79 25.65 -16.10 5.35
CA ALA A 79 25.44 -17.46 4.83
C ALA A 79 25.90 -18.55 5.82
N GLU A 80 27.01 -18.29 6.50
CA GLU A 80 27.59 -19.21 7.48
C GLU A 80 27.15 -18.90 8.91
N TRP A 81 27.19 -19.93 9.77
CA TRP A 81 26.85 -19.79 11.17
C TRP A 81 27.80 -18.85 11.90
N SER A 82 27.28 -17.73 12.39
CA SER A 82 28.09 -16.75 13.14
C SER A 82 27.36 -16.23 14.37
N TRP A 83 28.10 -15.75 15.37
CA TRP A 83 27.50 -15.15 16.57
C TRP A 83 26.79 -13.87 16.18
N TYR A 84 25.52 -13.69 16.57
CA TYR A 84 24.71 -12.57 16.08
C TYR A 84 25.31 -11.18 16.33
N ARG A 85 26.15 -11.01 17.36
CA ARG A 85 26.81 -9.73 17.65
C ARG A 85 28.02 -9.46 16.77
N ASP A 86 28.66 -10.51 16.25
CA ASP A 86 29.76 -10.38 15.30
C ASP A 86 29.24 -10.23 13.87
N ALA A 87 28.04 -10.76 13.61
CA ALA A 87 27.46 -10.86 12.28
C ALA A 87 26.60 -9.65 11.87
N LEU A 88 25.88 -9.04 12.82
CA LEU A 88 24.95 -7.95 12.54
C LEU A 88 25.62 -6.59 12.78
N PRO A 89 25.29 -5.54 12.00
CA PRO A 89 25.75 -4.18 12.27
C PRO A 89 25.39 -3.73 13.68
N HIS A 90 26.21 -2.85 14.26
CA HIS A 90 25.89 -2.31 15.57
C HIS A 90 24.59 -1.49 15.50
N PRO A 91 23.59 -1.77 16.35
CA PRO A 91 22.25 -1.21 16.19
C PRO A 91 22.08 0.23 16.69
N GLY A 92 23.09 0.82 17.36
CA GLY A 92 22.96 2.13 18.02
C GLY A 92 22.15 2.12 19.33
N TYR A 93 21.61 0.96 19.74
CA TYR A 93 20.86 0.75 20.98
C TYR A 93 21.23 -0.60 21.64
N PRO A 94 20.74 -0.93 22.86
CA PRO A 94 21.18 -2.14 23.55
C PRO A 94 20.89 -3.47 22.79
N TRP A 95 21.89 -4.34 22.68
CA TRP A 95 21.81 -5.67 22.03
C TRP A 95 20.67 -6.59 22.50
N ARG A 96 20.05 -6.33 23.66
CA ARG A 96 18.88 -7.08 24.14
C ARG A 96 17.70 -7.00 23.17
N TYR A 97 17.54 -5.88 22.45
CA TYR A 97 16.48 -5.68 21.46
C TYR A 97 16.76 -6.48 20.19
N VAL A 98 17.99 -6.43 19.67
CA VAL A 98 18.43 -7.28 18.55
C VAL A 98 18.28 -8.76 18.88
N ARG A 99 18.61 -9.17 20.11
CA ARG A 99 18.37 -10.55 20.55
C ARG A 99 16.90 -10.94 20.39
N ARG A 100 15.96 -10.09 20.82
CA ARG A 100 14.51 -10.32 20.63
C ARG A 100 14.16 -10.41 19.15
N ALA A 101 14.71 -9.55 18.30
CA ALA A 101 14.52 -9.59 16.85
C ALA A 101 15.02 -10.92 16.24
N VAL A 102 16.20 -11.41 16.63
CA VAL A 102 16.73 -12.72 16.20
C VAL A 102 15.79 -13.87 16.59
N HIS A 103 15.25 -13.85 17.82
CA HIS A 103 14.26 -14.85 18.23
C HIS A 103 12.96 -14.77 17.41
N ARG A 104 12.46 -13.56 17.16
CA ARG A 104 11.27 -13.32 16.33
C ARG A 104 11.49 -13.77 14.88
N ALA A 105 12.63 -13.42 14.28
CA ALA A 105 12.98 -13.78 12.91
C ALA A 105 13.07 -15.30 12.74
N ALA A 106 13.71 -16.00 13.67
CA ALA A 106 13.75 -17.47 13.68
C ALA A 106 12.36 -18.09 13.91
N GLY A 107 11.55 -17.53 14.81
CA GLY A 107 10.17 -17.99 15.04
C GLY A 107 9.23 -17.72 13.86
N ARG A 108 9.60 -16.80 12.96
CA ARG A 108 8.94 -16.56 11.67
C ARG A 108 9.56 -17.34 10.50
N ASP A 109 10.52 -18.22 10.78
CA ASP A 109 11.23 -19.01 9.79
C ASP A 109 12.04 -18.19 8.76
N LEU A 110 12.40 -16.94 9.07
CA LEU A 110 13.13 -16.04 8.16
C LEU A 110 14.64 -16.31 8.15
N ILE A 111 15.16 -16.82 9.26
CA ILE A 111 16.56 -17.19 9.46
C ILE A 111 16.65 -18.52 10.18
N GLU A 112 17.83 -19.14 10.17
CA GLU A 112 18.14 -20.21 11.10
C GLU A 112 18.85 -19.67 12.34
N LYS A 113 18.59 -20.30 13.48
CA LYS A 113 19.17 -19.92 14.77
C LYS A 113 19.52 -21.16 15.58
N ARG A 114 20.71 -21.19 16.16
CA ARG A 114 21.14 -22.24 17.10
C ARG A 114 21.85 -21.66 18.31
N ARG A 115 22.02 -22.46 19.36
CA ARG A 115 22.85 -22.12 20.52
C ARG A 115 24.09 -23.03 20.54
N ARG A 116 25.28 -22.45 20.59
CA ARG A 116 26.56 -23.17 20.70
C ARG A 116 27.49 -22.42 21.64
N ASN A 117 28.11 -23.10 22.60
CA ASN A 117 29.03 -22.50 23.59
C ASN A 117 28.47 -21.24 24.26
N ASN A 118 27.21 -21.31 24.70
CA ASN A 118 26.48 -20.19 25.31
C ASN A 118 26.25 -18.96 24.38
N ARG A 119 26.58 -19.04 23.09
CA ARG A 119 26.33 -17.99 22.08
C ARG A 119 25.15 -18.34 21.19
N ILE A 120 24.33 -17.34 20.87
CA ILE A 120 23.27 -17.45 19.86
C ILE A 120 23.90 -17.23 18.51
N GLN A 121 23.97 -18.28 17.69
CA GLN A 121 24.43 -18.18 16.32
C GLN A 121 23.22 -18.10 15.37
N LEU A 122 23.38 -17.38 14.28
CA LEU A 122 22.40 -17.27 13.21
C LEU A 122 23.06 -17.46 11.85
N ARG A 123 22.25 -17.81 10.85
CA ARG A 123 22.57 -17.70 9.43
C ARG A 123 21.30 -17.44 8.62
N ARG A 124 21.44 -16.84 7.44
CA ARG A 124 20.32 -16.65 6.50
C ARG A 124 19.90 -17.99 5.91
N LYS A 125 18.60 -18.15 5.65
CA LYS A 125 18.08 -19.24 4.81
C LYS A 125 18.23 -18.95 3.33
N ARG A 126 18.08 -17.67 2.99
CA ARG A 126 18.12 -17.11 1.63
C ARG A 126 18.52 -15.64 1.74
N PRO A 127 19.17 -15.05 0.72
CA PRO A 127 19.45 -13.61 0.70
C PRO A 127 18.13 -12.82 0.69
N TYR A 128 18.10 -11.67 1.36
CA TYR A 128 17.01 -10.71 1.18
C TYR A 128 17.20 -10.02 -0.17
N PRO A 129 16.19 -10.03 -1.06
CA PRO A 129 16.32 -9.48 -2.39
C PRO A 129 16.19 -7.95 -2.36
N ASP A 130 16.76 -7.30 -3.37
CA ASP A 130 16.44 -5.92 -3.71
C ASP A 130 15.28 -5.96 -4.71
N TRP A 131 14.06 -5.80 -4.20
CA TRP A 131 12.83 -6.08 -4.95
C TRP A 131 12.01 -4.82 -5.26
N VAL A 132 12.50 -3.65 -4.86
CA VAL A 132 11.80 -2.38 -5.01
C VAL A 132 12.51 -1.57 -6.07
N ASP A 133 11.86 -1.36 -7.21
CA ASP A 133 12.41 -0.56 -8.30
C ASP A 133 12.05 0.91 -8.10
N ARG A 134 10.78 1.17 -7.76
CA ARG A 134 10.24 2.52 -7.62
C ARG A 134 9.17 2.61 -6.54
N ILE A 135 9.16 3.70 -5.79
CA ILE A 135 8.07 4.09 -4.90
C ILE A 135 7.40 5.33 -5.49
N VAL A 136 6.11 5.23 -5.79
CA VAL A 136 5.31 6.34 -6.30
C VAL A 136 4.26 6.72 -5.26
N ALA A 137 4.23 8.00 -4.90
CA ALA A 137 3.24 8.58 -4.03
C ALA A 137 2.14 9.27 -4.85
N VAL A 138 0.88 8.99 -4.52
CA VAL A 138 -0.28 9.60 -5.18
C VAL A 138 -1.21 10.18 -4.11
N GLU A 139 -1.46 11.48 -4.20
CA GLU A 139 -2.44 12.22 -3.41
C GLU A 139 -3.77 12.30 -4.16
N ASN A 140 -4.87 12.01 -3.47
CA ASN A 140 -6.18 11.89 -4.11
C ASN A 140 -7.06 13.10 -3.75
N LYS A 141 -7.41 13.90 -4.76
CA LYS A 141 -8.28 15.08 -4.61
C LYS A 141 -9.29 15.14 -5.77
N PRO A 142 -10.47 14.49 -5.64
CA PRO A 142 -11.46 14.47 -6.71
C PRO A 142 -11.99 15.88 -7.00
N ASP A 143 -12.36 16.62 -5.95
CA ASP A 143 -12.84 18.00 -6.03
C ASP A 143 -11.76 18.93 -5.49
N LEU A 144 -10.99 19.56 -6.38
CA LEU A 144 -9.93 20.45 -5.97
C LEU A 144 -10.37 21.92 -6.02
N ASP A 145 -10.81 22.43 -4.87
CA ASP A 145 -10.99 23.88 -4.70
C ASP A 145 -9.64 24.58 -4.46
N ARG A 146 -9.63 25.91 -4.59
CA ARG A 146 -8.42 26.73 -4.44
C ARG A 146 -7.71 26.57 -3.09
N SER A 147 -8.47 26.45 -2.00
CA SER A 147 -7.88 26.29 -0.65
C SER A 147 -7.30 24.89 -0.45
N ALA A 148 -7.89 23.88 -1.10
CA ALA A 148 -7.39 22.52 -1.14
C ALA A 148 -6.13 22.42 -2.00
N ALA A 149 -6.06 23.19 -3.09
CA ALA A 149 -4.87 23.29 -3.93
C ALA A 149 -3.68 23.89 -3.16
N ASP A 150 -3.84 25.00 -2.45
CA ASP A 150 -2.74 25.60 -1.65
C ASP A 150 -2.14 24.60 -0.64
N ARG A 151 -2.99 23.91 0.14
CA ARG A 151 -2.52 22.90 1.12
C ARG A 151 -1.87 21.70 0.46
N LEU A 152 -2.36 21.29 -0.70
CA LEU A 152 -1.79 20.18 -1.47
C LEU A 152 -0.42 20.57 -2.04
N ALA A 153 -0.24 21.82 -2.47
CA ALA A 153 1.04 22.33 -2.96
C ALA A 153 2.14 22.16 -1.90
N ASP A 154 1.86 22.56 -0.65
CA ASP A 154 2.79 22.40 0.47
C ASP A 154 3.13 20.92 0.73
N GLN A 155 2.15 20.03 0.64
CA GLN A 155 2.34 18.59 0.83
C GLN A 155 3.21 17.97 -0.28
N LEU A 156 2.96 18.33 -1.53
CA LEU A 156 3.73 17.85 -2.67
C LEU A 156 5.14 18.44 -2.68
N ALA A 157 5.32 19.72 -2.32
CA ALA A 157 6.63 20.33 -2.18
C ALA A 157 7.47 19.59 -1.13
N HIS A 158 6.86 19.27 0.01
CA HIS A 158 7.52 18.45 1.03
C HIS A 158 7.90 17.05 0.53
N ASP A 159 7.05 16.40 -0.27
CA ASP A 159 7.34 15.08 -0.84
C ASP A 159 8.49 15.13 -1.83
N VAL A 160 8.53 16.18 -2.66
CA VAL A 160 9.62 16.47 -3.61
C VAL A 160 10.93 16.70 -2.85
N ASP A 161 10.92 17.56 -1.83
CA ASP A 161 12.11 17.90 -1.05
C ASP A 161 12.67 16.70 -0.25
N THR A 162 11.77 15.87 0.31
CA THR A 162 12.20 14.71 1.11
C THR A 162 12.63 13.53 0.23
N ALA A 163 12.17 13.49 -1.02
CA ALA A 163 12.53 12.48 -2.03
C ALA A 163 12.43 11.02 -1.54
N LEU A 164 11.48 10.74 -0.64
CA LEU A 164 11.18 9.37 -0.17
C LEU A 164 10.55 8.54 -1.29
N ALA A 165 9.70 9.16 -2.11
CA ALA A 165 9.21 8.59 -3.36
C ALA A 165 10.15 8.97 -4.51
N ASP A 166 10.11 8.19 -5.58
CA ASP A 166 10.76 8.51 -6.86
C ASP A 166 9.83 9.33 -7.77
N GLU A 167 8.52 9.30 -7.52
CA GLU A 167 7.55 10.17 -8.19
C GLU A 167 6.44 10.58 -7.20
N ALA A 168 5.99 11.82 -7.33
CA ALA A 168 4.82 12.35 -6.63
C ALA A 168 3.74 12.72 -7.65
N TRP A 169 2.50 12.32 -7.38
CA TRP A 169 1.35 12.55 -8.26
C TRP A 169 0.17 13.12 -7.48
N LEU A 170 -0.59 13.98 -8.16
CA LEU A 170 -1.95 14.33 -7.80
C LEU A 170 -2.92 13.56 -8.72
N ALA A 171 -3.86 12.81 -8.15
CA ALA A 171 -4.99 12.26 -8.88
C ALA A 171 -6.23 13.13 -8.64
N THR A 172 -6.84 13.65 -9.71
CA THR A 172 -8.04 14.49 -9.66
C THR A 172 -9.08 14.14 -10.73
N GLU A 173 -10.37 14.33 -10.42
CA GLU A 173 -11.44 14.10 -11.39
C GLU A 173 -11.43 15.21 -12.45
N THR A 174 -11.62 14.84 -13.70
CA THR A 174 -11.71 15.83 -14.77
C THR A 174 -13.10 16.45 -14.84
N THR A 175 -13.20 17.78 -14.68
CA THR A 175 -14.43 18.57 -14.93
C THR A 175 -14.64 18.89 -16.42
N GLY A 176 -14.14 18.04 -17.33
CA GLY A 176 -14.15 18.27 -18.79
C GLY A 176 -12.87 17.73 -19.46
N GLU A 177 -12.46 18.31 -20.59
CA GLU A 177 -11.32 17.79 -21.37
C GLU A 177 -9.93 18.23 -20.88
N ARG A 178 -9.81 19.18 -19.94
CA ARG A 178 -8.50 19.68 -19.45
C ARG A 178 -8.51 20.05 -17.97
N VAL A 179 -7.41 19.72 -17.30
CA VAL A 179 -7.09 20.23 -15.95
C VAL A 179 -7.00 21.76 -15.99
N GLU A 180 -7.56 22.42 -14.99
CA GLU A 180 -7.57 23.89 -14.93
C GLU A 180 -6.15 24.46 -14.91
N PRO A 181 -5.82 25.46 -15.75
CA PRO A 181 -4.48 26.06 -15.77
C PRO A 181 -4.05 26.72 -14.45
N ALA A 182 -5.01 27.06 -13.58
CA ALA A 182 -4.70 27.56 -12.24
C ALA A 182 -4.02 26.49 -11.38
N LEU A 183 -4.50 25.25 -11.45
CA LEU A 183 -3.92 24.13 -10.73
C LEU A 183 -2.46 23.89 -11.15
N LEU A 184 -2.18 23.96 -12.45
CA LEU A 184 -0.81 23.81 -12.98
C LEU A 184 0.17 24.88 -12.47
N ARG A 185 -0.32 26.06 -12.03
CA ARG A 185 0.54 27.13 -11.51
C ARG A 185 0.80 27.02 -10.01
N GLU A 186 -0.09 26.34 -9.28
CA GLU A 186 -0.02 26.22 -7.83
C GLU A 186 0.79 24.99 -7.41
N MET A 187 0.82 23.92 -8.23
CA MET A 187 1.55 22.69 -7.92
C MET A 187 3.05 22.78 -8.20
N PRO A 188 3.91 22.06 -7.43
CA PRO A 188 5.31 21.87 -7.79
C PRO A 188 5.47 21.31 -9.20
N VAL A 189 6.45 21.80 -9.96
CA VAL A 189 6.63 21.42 -11.37
C VAL A 189 7.05 19.96 -11.54
N GLU A 190 7.63 19.38 -10.50
CA GLU A 190 8.06 18.00 -10.39
C GLU A 190 6.88 17.03 -10.16
N ALA A 191 5.75 17.52 -9.65
CA ALA A 191 4.60 16.68 -9.35
C ALA A 191 3.78 16.40 -10.61
N GLY A 192 3.51 15.12 -10.88
CA GLY A 192 2.63 14.69 -11.95
C GLY A 192 1.16 14.94 -11.64
N ILE A 193 0.33 15.06 -12.68
CA ILE A 193 -1.13 15.15 -12.54
C ILE A 193 -1.79 14.04 -13.35
N LEU A 194 -2.51 13.19 -12.63
CA LEU A 194 -3.34 12.12 -13.15
C LEU A 194 -4.79 12.58 -13.21
N ALA A 195 -5.29 12.78 -14.42
CA ALA A 195 -6.67 13.11 -14.71
C ALA A 195 -7.49 11.82 -14.79
N THR A 196 -8.50 11.66 -13.93
CA THR A 196 -9.32 10.44 -13.88
C THR A 196 -10.77 10.70 -14.29
N ASP A 197 -11.37 9.73 -14.96
CA ASP A 197 -12.81 9.67 -15.21
C ASP A 197 -13.35 8.30 -14.77
N PHE A 198 -14.13 8.32 -13.67
CA PHE A 198 -14.78 7.14 -13.12
C PHE A 198 -16.31 7.16 -13.27
N SER A 199 -16.85 8.06 -14.10
CA SER A 199 -18.30 8.23 -14.30
C SER A 199 -19.01 6.93 -14.73
N ASP A 200 -18.33 6.12 -15.56
CA ASP A 200 -18.79 4.80 -16.00
C ASP A 200 -18.19 3.63 -15.19
N GLY A 201 -17.60 3.92 -14.04
CA GLY A 201 -16.87 2.98 -13.20
C GLY A 201 -15.43 2.71 -13.64
N VAL A 202 -14.64 2.08 -12.76
CA VAL A 202 -13.19 1.93 -12.96
C VAL A 202 -12.84 0.91 -14.04
N ARG A 203 -12.00 1.33 -15.00
CA ARG A 203 -11.40 0.52 -16.05
C ARG A 203 -9.89 0.78 -16.14
N ALA A 204 -9.19 0.06 -17.02
CA ALA A 204 -7.75 0.22 -17.20
C ALA A 204 -7.37 1.55 -17.86
N ASP A 205 -8.27 2.12 -18.66
CA ASP A 205 -8.14 3.37 -19.40
C ASP A 205 -8.84 4.56 -18.69
N ALA A 206 -9.24 4.39 -17.43
CA ALA A 206 -10.01 5.38 -16.68
C ALA A 206 -9.18 6.57 -16.14
N ALA A 207 -7.90 6.66 -16.54
CA ALA A 207 -7.06 7.79 -16.20
C ALA A 207 -6.05 8.10 -17.31
N SER A 208 -5.66 9.36 -17.39
CA SER A 208 -4.69 9.89 -18.34
C SER A 208 -3.75 10.88 -17.67
N VAL A 209 -2.57 11.07 -18.25
CA VAL A 209 -1.59 12.03 -17.73
C VAL A 209 -1.93 13.43 -18.25
N ALA A 210 -2.24 14.34 -17.33
CA ALA A 210 -2.40 15.76 -17.64
C ALA A 210 -1.08 16.52 -17.50
N TRP A 211 -0.19 16.07 -16.60
CA TRP A 211 1.16 16.59 -16.43
C TRP A 211 2.09 15.44 -16.02
N HIS A 212 3.25 15.33 -16.67
CA HIS A 212 4.21 14.27 -16.36
C HIS A 212 5.05 14.65 -15.13
N PRO A 213 5.29 13.72 -14.19
CA PRO A 213 6.16 13.96 -13.05
C PRO A 213 7.63 14.03 -13.50
N SER A 214 8.45 14.67 -12.69
CA SER A 214 9.90 14.51 -12.71
C SER A 214 10.32 13.29 -11.91
N ASP A 215 11.45 12.70 -12.26
CA ASP A 215 12.10 11.69 -11.42
C ASP A 215 12.71 12.40 -10.20
N LEU A 216 12.30 11.97 -9.00
CA LEU A 216 12.77 12.48 -7.71
C LEU A 216 13.96 11.66 -7.17
N ALA A 217 14.40 10.63 -7.88
CA ALA A 217 15.63 9.93 -7.53
C ALA A 217 16.85 10.87 -7.59
N PRO A 218 17.83 10.72 -6.69
CA PRO A 218 19.06 11.50 -6.76
C PRO A 218 19.72 11.41 -8.14
N ALA A 219 20.24 12.53 -8.63
CA ALA A 219 20.81 12.60 -9.97
C ALA A 219 22.23 11.99 -10.02
N GLY A 220 22.53 11.27 -11.11
CA GLY A 220 23.88 10.74 -11.38
C GLY A 220 24.32 9.68 -10.38
N ASP A 221 25.50 9.89 -9.76
CA ASP A 221 26.09 8.97 -8.78
C ASP A 221 25.66 9.27 -7.33
N GLU A 222 24.86 10.32 -7.12
CA GLU A 222 24.31 10.62 -5.80
C GLU A 222 23.42 9.48 -5.32
N ARG A 223 23.49 9.18 -4.02
CA ARG A 223 22.64 8.18 -3.39
C ARG A 223 21.88 8.84 -2.27
N ARG A 224 20.64 8.39 -2.06
CA ARG A 224 19.92 8.73 -0.84
C ARG A 224 20.76 8.28 0.35
N ASP A 225 20.64 9.01 1.45
CA ASP A 225 21.31 8.62 2.66
C ASP A 225 20.80 7.24 3.15
N PRO A 226 21.60 6.50 3.94
CA PRO A 226 21.22 5.16 4.37
C PRO A 226 19.93 5.08 5.21
N GLU A 227 19.56 6.15 5.91
CA GLU A 227 18.33 6.18 6.72
C GLU A 227 17.11 6.28 5.79
N THR A 228 17.17 7.14 4.78
CA THR A 228 16.15 7.26 3.74
C THR A 228 15.95 5.95 2.98
N GLU A 229 17.03 5.27 2.57
CA GLU A 229 16.93 3.95 1.94
C GLU A 229 16.31 2.89 2.87
N THR A 230 16.61 2.97 4.17
CA THR A 230 15.99 2.09 5.16
C THR A 230 14.48 2.36 5.27
N LEU A 231 14.07 3.63 5.32
CA LEU A 231 12.66 4.03 5.36
C LEU A 231 11.91 3.58 4.10
N ARG A 232 12.53 3.68 2.92
CA ARG A 232 11.96 3.21 1.65
C ARG A 232 11.66 1.72 1.67
N VAL A 233 12.62 0.90 2.11
CA VAL A 233 12.41 -0.55 2.30
C VAL A 233 11.31 -0.82 3.33
N GLU A 234 11.23 -0.05 4.41
CA GLU A 234 10.15 -0.17 5.40
C GLU A 234 8.77 0.21 4.84
N ILE A 235 8.68 1.24 3.99
CA ILE A 235 7.45 1.60 3.27
C ILE A 235 7.04 0.42 2.39
N ALA A 236 7.95 -0.08 1.56
CA ALA A 236 7.70 -1.20 0.67
C ALA A 236 7.29 -2.47 1.42
N GLU A 237 7.95 -2.82 2.52
CA GLU A 237 7.57 -3.96 3.37
C GLU A 237 6.18 -3.82 3.98
N ARG A 238 5.80 -2.59 4.38
CA ARG A 238 4.46 -2.33 4.91
C ARG A 238 3.41 -2.38 3.80
N ALA A 239 3.71 -1.89 2.61
CA ALA A 239 2.89 -2.10 1.41
C ALA A 239 2.78 -3.59 1.09
N TYR A 240 3.86 -4.35 1.19
CA TYR A 240 3.82 -5.79 0.95
C TYR A 240 3.01 -6.52 2.02
N GLY A 241 3.16 -6.25 3.31
CA GLY A 241 2.41 -6.99 4.33
C GLY A 241 0.97 -6.54 4.48
N LYS A 242 0.76 -5.23 4.65
CA LYS A 242 -0.57 -4.66 4.88
C LYS A 242 -1.31 -4.43 3.57
N GLY A 243 -0.60 -4.17 2.47
CA GLY A 243 -1.19 -3.90 1.16
C GLY A 243 -2.23 -2.79 1.21
N TRP A 244 -3.14 -2.86 0.25
CA TRP A 244 -4.46 -2.26 0.36
C TRP A 244 -5.07 -2.54 1.74
N ARG A 245 -5.10 -1.53 2.62
CA ARG A 245 -5.87 -1.56 3.86
C ARG A 245 -7.32 -1.78 3.48
N SER A 246 -7.78 -3.02 3.55
CA SER A 246 -9.13 -3.34 3.13
C SER A 246 -10.09 -2.72 4.12
N TYR A 247 -11.09 -2.01 3.61
CA TYR A 247 -12.03 -1.27 4.44
C TYR A 247 -12.80 -2.18 5.42
N HIS A 248 -12.83 -3.49 5.19
CA HIS A 248 -13.38 -4.46 6.15
C HIS A 248 -12.57 -4.63 7.44
N GLU A 249 -11.33 -4.11 7.51
CA GLU A 249 -10.51 -4.07 8.72
C GLU A 249 -10.95 -2.95 9.68
N THR A 250 -11.49 -1.86 9.12
CA THR A 250 -11.87 -0.66 9.88
C THR A 250 -13.39 -0.46 9.93
N MET A 251 -14.14 -1.17 9.09
CA MET A 251 -15.61 -1.14 9.07
C MET A 251 -16.20 -2.42 9.67
N ARG A 252 -17.53 -2.45 9.76
CA ARG A 252 -18.34 -3.57 10.26
C ARG A 252 -18.96 -4.40 9.12
N PRO A 253 -18.21 -5.28 8.45
CA PRO A 253 -18.77 -6.16 7.42
C PRO A 253 -19.76 -7.19 7.99
N ASP A 254 -19.80 -7.35 9.32
CA ASP A 254 -20.76 -8.17 10.07
C ASP A 254 -22.11 -7.48 10.32
N CYS A 255 -22.27 -6.25 9.81
CA CYS A 255 -23.55 -5.53 9.80
C CYS A 255 -24.41 -5.99 8.62
N ARG A 256 -25.71 -6.23 8.87
CA ARG A 256 -26.68 -6.61 7.82
C ARG A 256 -26.87 -5.56 6.73
N HIS A 257 -26.48 -4.31 6.99
CA HIS A 257 -26.56 -3.20 6.03
C HIS A 257 -25.30 -3.03 5.19
N PHE A 258 -24.25 -3.82 5.46
CA PHE A 258 -22.99 -3.73 4.71
C PHE A 258 -23.12 -4.48 3.39
N GLU A 259 -22.88 -3.77 2.29
CA GLU A 259 -22.90 -4.32 0.93
C GLU A 259 -21.56 -4.07 0.25
N LEU A 260 -21.23 -4.93 -0.71
CA LEU A 260 -20.19 -4.66 -1.71
C LEU A 260 -20.87 -4.32 -3.02
N ARG A 261 -20.69 -3.08 -3.50
CA ARG A 261 -21.19 -2.65 -4.81
C ARG A 261 -20.06 -2.61 -5.82
N ARG A 262 -20.39 -2.86 -7.08
CA ARG A 262 -19.45 -2.77 -8.19
C ARG A 262 -19.45 -1.35 -8.73
N GLU A 263 -18.25 -0.81 -8.90
CA GLU A 263 -17.99 0.43 -9.64
C GLU A 263 -17.00 0.06 -10.75
N GLY A 264 -17.53 -0.32 -11.91
CA GLY A 264 -16.75 -0.97 -12.98
C GLY A 264 -16.03 -2.23 -12.48
N ARG A 265 -14.70 -2.20 -12.51
CA ARG A 265 -13.82 -3.28 -12.03
C ARG A 265 -13.47 -3.18 -10.54
N SER A 266 -13.98 -2.18 -9.83
CA SER A 266 -13.80 -2.03 -8.38
C SER A 266 -14.95 -2.63 -7.58
N LEU A 267 -14.68 -2.87 -6.29
CA LEU A 267 -15.67 -3.21 -5.28
C LEU A 267 -15.57 -2.16 -4.19
N VAL A 268 -16.66 -1.45 -3.93
CA VAL A 268 -16.74 -0.38 -2.92
C VAL A 268 -17.72 -0.78 -1.81
N PRO A 269 -17.46 -0.39 -0.54
CA PRO A 269 -18.42 -0.63 0.53
C PRO A 269 -19.63 0.28 0.35
N HIS A 270 -20.82 -0.24 0.64
CA HIS A 270 -22.05 0.54 0.66
C HIS A 270 -22.84 0.21 1.93
N CYS A 271 -23.41 1.22 2.57
CA CYS A 271 -24.29 1.04 3.72
C CYS A 271 -25.73 1.22 3.28
N ALA A 272 -26.52 0.15 3.24
CA ALA A 272 -27.93 0.19 2.85
C ALA A 272 -28.79 1.08 3.76
N ALA A 273 -28.45 1.22 5.05
CA ALA A 273 -29.17 2.12 5.96
C ALA A 273 -28.86 3.60 5.74
N LYS A 274 -27.65 3.93 5.24
CA LYS A 274 -27.23 5.32 4.98
C LYS A 274 -27.30 5.69 3.49
N GLU A 275 -27.61 4.72 2.64
CA GLU A 275 -27.73 4.84 1.18
C GLU A 275 -26.50 5.48 0.50
N LYS A 276 -25.30 5.21 1.04
CA LYS A 276 -24.05 5.77 0.54
C LYS A 276 -22.86 4.86 0.79
N VAL A 277 -21.72 5.21 0.20
CA VAL A 277 -20.41 4.69 0.63
C VAL A 277 -20.08 5.29 1.99
N PRO A 278 -19.96 4.47 3.06
CA PRO A 278 -19.70 4.98 4.40
C PRO A 278 -18.21 5.23 4.61
N THR A 279 -17.88 6.12 5.54
CA THR A 279 -16.51 6.20 6.09
C THR A 279 -16.27 5.13 7.15
N ALA A 280 -15.00 4.87 7.46
CA ALA A 280 -14.62 4.00 8.57
C ALA A 280 -15.18 4.47 9.91
N ARG A 281 -15.34 5.79 10.11
CA ARG A 281 -15.91 6.37 11.33
C ARG A 281 -17.42 6.13 11.42
N GLU A 282 -18.13 6.32 10.31
CA GLU A 282 -19.59 6.15 10.24
C GLU A 282 -20.05 4.71 10.42
N CYS A 283 -19.28 3.75 9.90
CA CYS A 283 -19.56 2.31 10.04
C CYS A 283 -18.57 1.64 11.00
N SER A 284 -18.35 2.26 12.16
CA SER A 284 -17.54 1.76 13.27
C SER A 284 -18.37 1.12 14.39
N GLY A 285 -17.75 0.80 15.52
CA GLY A 285 -18.42 0.20 16.69
C GLY A 285 -19.53 1.07 17.31
N SER A 286 -19.51 2.39 17.11
CA SER A 286 -20.51 3.33 17.66
C SER A 286 -21.64 3.67 16.70
N CYS A 287 -21.75 2.98 15.55
CA CYS A 287 -22.77 3.24 14.55
C CYS A 287 -24.18 2.93 15.10
N PRO A 288 -25.12 3.89 15.17
CA PRO A 288 -26.47 3.66 15.67
C PRO A 288 -27.30 2.72 14.76
N GLU A 289 -27.01 2.77 13.45
CA GLU A 289 -27.62 1.87 12.44
C GLU A 289 -27.01 0.47 12.43
N PHE A 290 -26.07 0.15 13.34
CA PHE A 290 -25.45 -1.16 13.35
C PHE A 290 -26.48 -2.21 13.76
N SER A 291 -26.70 -3.18 12.86
CA SER A 291 -27.51 -4.35 13.15
C SER A 291 -26.72 -5.58 12.68
N PRO A 292 -26.38 -6.52 13.59
CA PRO A 292 -25.58 -7.67 13.21
C PRO A 292 -26.33 -8.55 12.20
N GLU A 293 -25.57 -9.27 11.37
CA GLU A 293 -26.14 -10.29 10.49
C GLU A 293 -27.03 -11.28 11.28
N PRO A 294 -28.27 -11.53 10.81
CA PRO A 294 -29.15 -12.53 11.41
C PRO A 294 -28.45 -13.90 11.54
N PRO A 295 -28.53 -14.58 12.70
CA PRO A 295 -27.87 -15.87 12.90
C PRO A 295 -28.22 -16.92 11.83
N GLN A 296 -29.47 -16.93 11.37
CA GLN A 296 -29.98 -17.79 10.31
C GLN A 296 -29.30 -17.60 8.94
N TRP A 297 -28.60 -16.48 8.70
CA TRP A 297 -27.81 -16.31 7.47
C TRP A 297 -26.48 -17.06 7.53
N ARG A 298 -25.92 -17.23 8.73
CA ARG A 298 -24.60 -17.86 8.92
C ARG A 298 -24.62 -19.36 8.71
N THR A 299 -25.80 -19.98 8.85
CA THR A 299 -26.04 -21.41 8.61
C THR A 299 -26.30 -21.72 7.14
N ARG A 300 -26.51 -20.71 6.29
CA ARG A 300 -26.67 -20.92 4.85
C ARG A 300 -25.35 -21.34 4.24
N GLY A 301 -25.39 -22.21 3.24
CA GLY A 301 -24.21 -22.65 2.51
C GLY A 301 -23.66 -21.58 1.56
N TRP A 302 -22.86 -22.02 0.60
CA TRP A 302 -22.33 -21.15 -0.45
C TRP A 302 -23.46 -20.35 -1.16
N PRO A 303 -23.29 -19.05 -1.47
CA PRO A 303 -22.05 -18.25 -1.38
C PRO A 303 -21.80 -17.52 -0.05
N ILE A 304 -22.76 -17.56 0.89
CA ILE A 304 -22.71 -16.80 2.16
C ILE A 304 -22.40 -17.69 3.37
N GLU A 305 -21.67 -18.79 3.17
CA GLU A 305 -21.26 -19.68 4.25
C GLU A 305 -20.53 -18.94 5.36
N GLY A 306 -21.10 -18.98 6.57
CA GLY A 306 -20.65 -18.24 7.74
C GLY A 306 -21.08 -16.78 7.80
N GLY A 307 -22.01 -16.36 6.93
CA GLY A 307 -22.58 -15.02 6.85
C GLY A 307 -22.00 -14.16 5.70
N PRO A 308 -22.74 -13.15 5.20
CA PRO A 308 -22.28 -12.23 4.16
C PRO A 308 -20.91 -11.60 4.45
N GLY A 309 -20.65 -11.17 5.69
CA GLY A 309 -19.42 -10.53 6.13
C GLY A 309 -18.20 -11.42 5.98
N LYS A 310 -18.31 -12.72 6.28
CA LYS A 310 -17.25 -13.71 6.00
C LYS A 310 -17.06 -13.87 4.49
N GLY A 311 -18.15 -13.84 3.73
CA GLY A 311 -18.15 -13.80 2.26
C GLY A 311 -17.38 -12.60 1.70
N PHE A 312 -17.67 -11.38 2.17
CA PHE A 312 -17.00 -10.15 1.75
C PHE A 312 -15.51 -10.19 2.03
N LYS A 313 -15.11 -10.58 3.25
CA LYS A 313 -13.70 -10.75 3.62
C LYS A 313 -12.97 -11.71 2.68
N ARG A 314 -13.59 -12.85 2.36
CA ARG A 314 -13.05 -13.85 1.42
C ARG A 314 -12.95 -13.32 -0.01
N VAL A 315 -13.96 -12.59 -0.50
CA VAL A 315 -13.93 -12.00 -1.86
C VAL A 315 -12.80 -10.98 -1.98
N LEU A 316 -12.66 -10.09 -0.99
CA LEU A 316 -11.63 -9.06 -0.96
C LEU A 316 -10.23 -9.66 -0.78
N GLY A 317 -10.10 -10.69 0.08
CA GLY A 317 -8.85 -11.44 0.26
C GLY A 317 -8.38 -12.10 -1.04
N ARG A 318 -9.28 -12.83 -1.73
CA ARG A 318 -8.97 -13.44 -3.02
C ARG A 318 -8.64 -12.41 -4.11
N ARG A 319 -9.25 -11.22 -4.08
CA ARG A 319 -8.87 -10.13 -4.99
C ARG A 319 -7.42 -9.71 -4.73
N ARG A 320 -7.07 -9.42 -3.47
CA ARG A 320 -5.71 -9.06 -3.07
C ARG A 320 -4.68 -10.11 -3.46
N GLU A 321 -4.99 -11.40 -3.31
CA GLU A 321 -4.11 -12.51 -3.75
C GLU A 321 -3.91 -12.50 -5.27
N ARG A 322 -5.00 -12.39 -6.05
CA ARG A 322 -4.90 -12.31 -7.51
C ARG A 322 -4.06 -11.13 -7.99
N GLU A 323 -4.20 -9.96 -7.36
CA GLU A 323 -3.38 -8.80 -7.75
C GLU A 323 -1.89 -9.01 -7.41
N ARG A 324 -1.56 -9.78 -6.36
CA ARG A 324 -0.17 -10.15 -6.07
C ARG A 324 0.39 -11.15 -7.06
N ASP A 325 -0.39 -12.16 -7.42
CA ASP A 325 0.05 -13.17 -8.38
C ASP A 325 0.23 -12.56 -9.78
N ARG A 326 -0.53 -11.50 -10.11
CA ARG A 326 -0.34 -10.74 -11.36
C ARG A 326 1.04 -10.14 -11.52
N VAL A 327 1.63 -9.66 -10.43
CA VAL A 327 2.98 -9.05 -10.42
C VAL A 327 4.05 -10.03 -10.92
N GLU A 328 3.89 -11.32 -10.64
CA GLU A 328 4.82 -12.37 -11.12
C GLU A 328 4.55 -12.80 -12.57
N SER A 329 3.36 -12.53 -13.10
CA SER A 329 2.90 -13.00 -14.41
C SER A 329 3.09 -11.99 -15.55
N VAL A 330 3.66 -10.82 -15.26
CA VAL A 330 4.02 -9.84 -16.30
C VAL A 330 5.29 -10.35 -16.98
N GLU A 331 5.12 -11.10 -18.07
CA GLU A 331 6.19 -11.41 -19.04
C GLU A 331 6.41 -10.24 -20.01
#